data_AF-A0A950EZC7-F1
#
_entry.id   AF-A0A950EZC7-F1
#
_cell.length_a   1.000
_cell.length_b   1.000
_cell.length_c   1.000
_cell.angle_alpha   90.00
_cell.angle_beta   90.00
_cell.angle_gamma   90.00
#
_symmetry.space_group_name_H-M   'P 1'
#
loop_
_entity.id
_entity.type
_entity.pdbx_description
1 polymer ?
#
loop_
_entity_poly.entity_id
_entity_poly.type
_entity_poly.pdbx_seq_one_letter_code
_entity_poly.pdbx_strand_id
1 'polypeptide(L)'
;AIYRQAASDPDPSLHRAGEKALQAIGGQVDPQITLVGGSSARASDIERLRQFALSHLADPRKGEELFFENKDIACGQCHAAAGRGAGTSGPDLSGLASRSDKVQLIRFLLEPSQRVAAAHQPVKSLAGTLTPLEFTDLIGFLERLKQPAAERNTRRTASVPGNDQESVRNRQSP
;
A
#
# COMPACT_ATOMS: atom_id res chain seq x y z
N ALA A 1 -36.87 14.84 2.60
CA ALA A 1 -37.05 16.24 3.02
C ALA A 1 -38.27 16.40 3.95
N ILE A 2 -39.42 15.83 3.62
CA ILE A 2 -40.68 16.00 4.38
C ILE A 2 -40.65 15.38 5.79
N TYR A 3 -40.13 14.17 5.96
CA TYR A 3 -40.10 13.51 7.29
C TYR A 3 -39.15 14.17 8.30
N ARG A 4 -38.05 14.77 7.83
CA ARG A 4 -37.13 15.54 8.68
C ARG A 4 -37.76 16.86 9.13
N GLN A 5 -38.52 17.51 8.24
CA GLN A 5 -39.28 18.70 8.60
C GLN A 5 -40.37 18.37 9.64
N ALA A 6 -41.12 17.28 9.44
CA ALA A 6 -42.13 16.82 10.39
C ALA A 6 -41.53 16.42 11.74
N ALA A 7 -40.35 15.80 11.77
CA ALA A 7 -39.65 15.44 13.00
C ALA A 7 -38.99 16.62 13.74
N SER A 8 -39.07 17.83 13.19
CA SER A 8 -38.63 19.07 13.82
C SER A 8 -39.78 20.07 13.97
N ASP A 9 -41.01 19.61 13.76
CA ASP A 9 -42.22 20.43 13.84
C ASP A 9 -42.61 20.64 15.32
N PRO A 10 -42.99 21.86 15.73
CA PRO A 10 -43.41 22.13 17.11
C PRO A 10 -44.71 21.43 17.51
N ASP A 11 -45.53 20.94 16.58
CA ASP A 11 -46.70 20.12 16.90
C ASP A 11 -46.30 18.70 17.37
N PRO A 12 -46.67 18.27 18.60
CA PRO A 12 -46.23 16.98 19.16
C PRO A 12 -46.72 15.73 18.40
N SER A 13 -47.77 15.86 17.60
CA SER A 13 -48.31 14.77 16.80
C SER A 13 -47.52 14.64 15.50
N LEU A 14 -47.20 15.76 14.85
CA LEU A 14 -46.36 15.78 13.66
C LEU A 14 -44.92 15.39 13.99
N HIS A 15 -44.37 15.87 15.11
CA HIS A 15 -43.06 15.47 15.62
C HIS A 15 -42.94 13.96 15.76
N ARG A 16 -43.86 13.33 16.52
CA ARG A 16 -43.87 11.88 16.74
C ARG A 16 -44.10 11.09 15.46
N ALA A 17 -44.96 11.58 14.55
CA ALA A 17 -45.18 10.93 13.26
C ALA A 17 -43.93 11.00 12.38
N GLY A 18 -43.22 12.13 12.37
CA GLY A 18 -41.96 12.32 11.68
C GLY A 18 -40.86 11.41 12.21
N GLU A 19 -40.67 11.36 13.53
CA GLU A 19 -39.69 10.47 14.18
C GLU A 19 -39.98 9.00 13.90
N LYS A 20 -41.24 8.57 14.02
CA LYS A 20 -41.65 7.19 13.75
C LYS A 20 -41.41 6.81 12.28
N ALA A 21 -41.70 7.72 11.35
CA ALA A 21 -41.42 7.51 9.93
C ALA A 21 -39.90 7.42 9.66
N LEU A 22 -39.10 8.29 10.28
CA LEU A 22 -37.64 8.23 10.18
C LEU A 22 -37.06 6.95 10.78
N GLN A 23 -37.61 6.45 11.89
CA GLN A 23 -37.23 5.16 12.48
C GLN A 23 -37.63 3.98 11.60
N ALA A 24 -38.81 4.02 10.97
CA ALA A 24 -39.25 2.97 10.05
C ALA A 24 -38.36 2.93 8.78
N ILE A 25 -37.94 4.10 8.28
CA ILE A 25 -37.02 4.20 7.14
C ILE A 25 -35.59 3.80 7.56
N GLY A 26 -35.14 4.19 8.76
CA GLY A 26 -33.83 3.84 9.30
C GLY A 26 -33.70 2.40 9.82
N GLY A 27 -34.83 1.72 10.04
CA GLY A 27 -34.88 0.33 10.53
C GLY A 27 -34.80 -0.73 9.43
N GLN A 28 -34.93 -0.34 8.16
CA GLN A 28 -34.75 -1.22 7.01
C GLN A 28 -33.52 -0.78 6.19
N VAL A 29 -32.36 -0.74 6.84
CA VAL A 29 -31.09 -0.75 6.09
C VAL A 29 -30.74 -2.20 5.83
N ASP A 30 -30.86 -2.60 4.56
CA ASP A 30 -30.40 -3.88 4.07
C ASP A 30 -28.92 -4.07 4.50
N PRO A 31 -28.52 -5.19 5.12
CA PRO A 31 -27.16 -5.37 5.64
C PRO A 31 -26.06 -5.25 4.57
N GLN A 32 -26.43 -5.30 3.29
CA GLN A 32 -25.53 -5.03 2.15
C GLN A 32 -25.23 -3.52 1.95
N ILE A 33 -26.04 -2.61 2.48
CA ILE A 33 -25.88 -1.14 2.29
C ILE A 33 -24.94 -0.51 3.34
N THR A 34 -24.76 -1.14 4.50
CA THR A 34 -23.82 -0.68 5.55
C THR A 34 -22.35 -0.66 5.08
N LEU A 35 -22.02 -1.31 3.95
CA LEU A 35 -20.67 -1.34 3.38
C LEU A 35 -20.22 -0.06 2.65
N VAL A 36 -21.13 0.91 2.42
CA VAL A 36 -20.84 2.06 1.52
C VAL A 36 -20.27 3.28 2.26
N GLY A 37 -20.54 3.45 3.56
CA GLY A 37 -20.08 4.64 4.32
C GLY A 37 -18.57 4.66 4.62
N GLY A 38 -17.99 3.51 4.98
CA GLY A 38 -16.54 3.41 5.25
C GLY A 38 -15.67 3.45 4.00
N SER A 39 -16.22 3.03 2.86
CA SER A 39 -15.51 2.96 1.58
C SER A 39 -15.20 4.35 1.02
N SER A 40 -16.12 5.31 1.14
CA SER A 40 -15.91 6.69 0.67
C SER A 40 -14.89 7.47 1.51
N ALA A 41 -14.95 7.33 2.84
CA ALA A 41 -13.99 8.00 3.74
C ALA A 41 -12.57 7.46 3.55
N ARG A 42 -12.44 6.12 3.47
CA ARG A 42 -11.16 5.46 3.16
C ARG A 42 -10.63 5.85 1.78
N ALA A 43 -11.49 5.92 0.77
CA ALA A 43 -11.09 6.39 -0.56
C ALA A 43 -10.57 7.84 -0.52
N SER A 44 -11.22 8.72 0.26
CA SER A 44 -10.75 10.09 0.44
C SER A 44 -9.40 10.18 1.19
N ASP A 45 -9.15 9.31 2.16
CA ASP A 45 -7.87 9.26 2.88
C ASP A 45 -6.74 8.77 1.97
N ILE A 46 -6.99 7.72 1.18
CA ILE A 46 -6.04 7.20 0.18
C ILE A 46 -5.66 8.30 -0.80
N GLU A 47 -6.65 9.04 -1.31
CA GLU A 47 -6.38 10.10 -2.27
C GLU A 47 -5.61 11.26 -1.65
N ARG A 48 -5.91 11.62 -0.39
CA ARG A 48 -5.15 12.63 0.36
C ARG A 48 -3.69 12.21 0.53
N LEU A 49 -3.42 10.95 0.90
CA LEU A 49 -2.04 10.43 1.02
C LEU A 49 -1.30 10.49 -0.32
N ARG A 50 -1.97 10.06 -1.41
CA ARG A 50 -1.40 10.09 -2.77
C ARG A 50 -1.03 11.52 -3.18
N GLN A 51 -1.97 12.46 -3.08
CA GLN A 51 -1.77 13.84 -3.51
C GLN A 51 -0.66 14.53 -2.71
N PHE A 52 -0.66 14.34 -1.38
CA PHE A 52 0.35 14.93 -0.50
C PHE A 52 1.75 14.39 -0.85
N ALA A 53 1.90 13.06 -0.98
CA ALA A 53 3.17 12.45 -1.32
C ALA A 53 3.72 12.93 -2.67
N LEU A 54 2.88 13.19 -3.66
CA LEU A 54 3.30 13.70 -4.97
C LEU A 54 3.75 15.17 -4.94
N SER A 55 3.23 15.97 -4.01
CA SER A 55 3.42 17.43 -3.99
C SER A 55 4.37 17.93 -2.89
N HIS A 56 4.77 17.08 -1.95
CA HIS A 56 5.59 17.46 -0.80
C HIS A 56 6.95 16.75 -0.79
N LEU A 57 7.91 17.39 -0.13
CA LEU A 57 9.24 16.84 0.11
C LEU A 57 9.18 15.81 1.25
N ALA A 58 9.98 14.77 1.10
CA ALA A 58 10.16 13.72 2.10
C ALA A 58 11.43 13.96 2.93
N ASP A 59 11.41 13.50 4.18
CA ASP A 59 12.59 13.23 5.01
C ASP A 59 12.84 11.71 5.08
N PRO A 60 13.77 11.18 4.27
CA PRO A 60 13.98 9.74 4.22
C PRO A 60 14.60 9.14 5.48
N ARG A 61 15.16 9.96 6.38
CA ARG A 61 15.63 9.46 7.69
C ARG A 61 14.45 9.08 8.56
N LYS A 62 13.41 9.92 8.58
CA LYS A 62 12.15 9.60 9.27
C LYS A 62 11.45 8.41 8.60
N GLY A 63 11.52 8.32 7.27
CA GLY A 63 11.02 7.15 6.55
C GLY A 63 11.71 5.85 6.94
N GLU A 64 13.02 5.89 7.17
CA GLU A 64 13.79 4.74 7.65
C GLU A 64 13.36 4.33 9.07
N GLU A 65 13.23 5.30 9.97
CA GLU A 65 12.73 5.08 11.34
C GLU A 65 11.33 4.43 11.31
N LEU A 66 10.41 4.96 10.50
CA LEU A 66 9.09 4.37 10.29
C LEU A 66 9.19 2.91 9.79
N PHE A 67 10.06 2.65 8.81
CA PHE A 67 10.20 1.31 8.24
C PHE A 67 10.65 0.27 9.27
N PHE A 68 11.62 0.61 10.13
CA PHE A 68 12.26 -0.35 11.04
C PHE A 68 11.68 -0.35 12.46
N GLU A 69 11.13 0.76 12.92
CA GLU A 69 10.83 0.96 14.35
C GLU A 69 9.34 1.14 14.62
N ASN A 70 8.55 1.58 13.63
CA ASN A 70 7.11 1.77 13.82
C ASN A 70 6.38 0.42 13.91
N LYS A 71 5.79 0.15 15.08
CA LYS A 71 5.10 -1.12 15.39
C LYS A 71 3.74 -1.28 14.73
N ASP A 72 3.13 -0.19 14.25
CA ASP A 72 1.84 -0.25 13.58
C ASP A 72 1.95 -0.73 12.13
N ILE A 73 3.01 -0.33 11.42
CA ILE A 73 3.25 -0.75 10.03
C ILE A 73 4.28 -1.89 9.93
N ALA A 74 5.21 -1.97 10.89
CA ALA A 74 6.11 -3.10 11.14
C ALA A 74 6.86 -3.66 9.90
N CYS A 75 7.21 -2.82 8.92
CA CYS A 75 7.75 -3.28 7.63
C CYS A 75 9.03 -4.12 7.79
N GLY A 76 9.94 -3.70 8.67
CA GLY A 76 11.20 -4.40 8.96
C GLY A 76 11.06 -5.78 9.63
N GLN A 77 9.87 -6.15 10.11
CA GLN A 77 9.61 -7.49 10.63
C GLN A 77 9.47 -8.53 9.51
N CYS A 78 9.06 -8.10 8.31
CA CYS A 78 8.90 -9.00 7.17
C CYS A 78 9.97 -8.77 6.11
N HIS A 79 10.33 -7.52 5.84
CA HIS A 79 11.24 -7.13 4.77
C HIS A 79 12.64 -6.80 5.29
N ALA A 80 13.64 -7.17 4.51
CA ALA A 80 14.96 -6.55 4.60
C ALA A 80 15.00 -5.30 3.70
N ALA A 81 15.82 -4.31 4.09
CA ALA A 81 16.14 -3.14 3.30
C ALA A 81 17.54 -2.65 3.66
N ALA A 82 18.37 -2.39 2.66
CA ALA A 82 19.76 -1.92 2.84
C ALA A 82 20.59 -2.80 3.81
N GLY A 83 20.37 -4.11 3.79
CA GLY A 83 21.07 -5.08 4.65
C GLY A 83 20.59 -5.13 6.10
N ARG A 84 19.47 -4.49 6.45
CA ARG A 84 18.85 -4.53 7.78
C ARG A 84 17.41 -5.04 7.71
N GLY A 85 16.89 -5.59 8.81
CA GLY A 85 15.54 -6.17 8.91
C GLY A 85 15.55 -7.70 8.87
N ALA A 86 14.40 -8.32 9.19
CA ALA A 86 14.33 -9.78 9.32
C ALA A 86 14.34 -10.49 7.96
N GLY A 87 13.68 -9.92 6.93
CA GLY A 87 13.68 -10.45 5.57
C GLY A 87 13.18 -11.89 5.41
N THR A 88 12.50 -12.46 6.41
CA THR A 88 12.13 -13.87 6.47
C THR A 88 10.78 -14.18 5.82
N SER A 89 9.87 -13.21 5.80
CA SER A 89 8.48 -13.38 5.33
C SER A 89 8.15 -12.52 4.11
N GLY A 90 8.98 -11.52 3.81
CA GLY A 90 8.85 -10.65 2.63
C GLY A 90 10.19 -10.52 1.89
N PRO A 91 10.18 -10.31 0.56
CA PRO A 91 11.40 -10.18 -0.22
C PRO A 91 12.23 -8.96 0.18
N ASP A 92 13.55 -9.03 0.01
CA ASP A 92 14.42 -7.88 0.19
C ASP A 92 14.04 -6.72 -0.74
N LEU A 93 13.85 -5.54 -0.15
CA LEU A 93 13.50 -4.31 -0.85
C LEU A 93 14.74 -3.52 -1.29
N SER A 94 15.95 -4.00 -1.00
CA SER A 94 17.18 -3.44 -1.53
C SER A 94 17.12 -3.37 -3.07
N GLY A 95 17.43 -2.20 -3.62
CA GLY A 95 17.29 -1.95 -5.06
C GLY A 95 15.91 -1.62 -5.57
N LEU A 96 14.91 -1.44 -4.71
CA LEU A 96 13.57 -1.06 -5.12
C LEU A 96 13.56 0.22 -5.95
N ALA A 97 14.37 1.21 -5.58
CA ALA A 97 14.49 2.47 -6.32
C ALA A 97 15.10 2.32 -7.72
N SER A 98 15.67 1.17 -8.07
CA SER A 98 16.18 0.89 -9.43
C SER A 98 15.12 0.32 -10.37
N ARG A 99 13.97 -0.11 -9.84
CA ARG A 99 12.90 -0.78 -10.60
C ARG A 99 11.54 -0.11 -10.46
N SER A 100 11.41 0.83 -9.53
CA SER A 100 10.15 1.50 -9.21
C SER A 100 10.34 2.99 -9.05
N ASP A 101 9.49 3.79 -9.71
CA ASP A 101 9.40 5.23 -9.49
C ASP A 101 8.45 5.59 -8.34
N LYS A 102 8.41 6.88 -7.96
CA LYS A 102 7.57 7.40 -6.88
C LYS A 102 6.09 7.06 -7.02
N VAL A 103 5.54 7.17 -8.22
CA VAL A 103 4.11 6.90 -8.49
C VAL A 103 3.82 5.42 -8.30
N GLN A 104 4.72 4.55 -8.77
CA GLN A 104 4.62 3.11 -8.58
C GLN A 104 4.73 2.72 -7.11
N LEU A 105 5.64 3.34 -6.35
CA LEU A 105 5.77 3.12 -4.90
C LEU A 105 4.48 3.49 -4.16
N ILE A 106 3.92 4.67 -4.43
CA ILE A 106 2.65 5.12 -3.85
C ILE A 106 1.54 4.11 -4.17
N ARG A 107 1.45 3.65 -5.43
CA ARG A 107 0.47 2.64 -5.82
C ARG A 107 0.67 1.32 -5.07
N PHE A 108 1.89 0.82 -4.96
CA PHE A 108 2.14 -0.46 -4.25
C PHE A 108 1.73 -0.40 -2.78
N LEU A 109 1.93 0.74 -2.13
CA LEU A 109 1.61 0.93 -0.72
C LEU A 109 0.11 1.17 -0.46
N LEU A 110 -0.58 1.88 -1.35
CA LEU A 110 -2.01 2.19 -1.19
C LEU A 110 -2.94 1.14 -1.80
N GLU A 111 -2.49 0.47 -2.86
CA GLU A 111 -3.28 -0.42 -3.71
C GLU A 111 -2.49 -1.70 -4.07
N PRO A 112 -2.12 -2.52 -3.07
CA PRO A 112 -1.42 -3.78 -3.35
C PRO A 112 -2.33 -4.70 -4.19
N SER A 113 -1.74 -5.31 -5.23
CA SER A 113 -2.50 -6.23 -6.10
C SER A 113 -3.07 -7.40 -5.29
N GLN A 114 -4.22 -7.95 -5.72
CA GLN A 114 -4.85 -9.10 -5.07
C GLN A 114 -3.90 -10.31 -4.97
N ARG A 115 -3.04 -10.51 -5.98
CA ARG A 115 -2.02 -11.57 -5.97
C ARG A 115 -1.01 -11.39 -4.84
N VAL A 116 -0.55 -10.17 -4.61
CA VAL A 116 0.38 -9.86 -3.51
C VAL A 116 -0.33 -10.01 -2.17
N ALA A 117 -1.54 -9.47 -2.06
CA ALA A 117 -2.36 -9.57 -0.84
C ALA A 117 -2.68 -11.03 -0.45
N ALA A 118 -2.92 -11.91 -1.43
CA ALA A 118 -3.20 -13.32 -1.17
C ALA A 118 -1.94 -14.14 -0.79
N ALA A 119 -0.76 -13.70 -1.23
CA ALA A 119 0.50 -14.43 -1.01
C ALA A 119 1.24 -14.04 0.28
N HIS A 120 0.81 -13.00 0.98
CA HIS A 120 1.53 -12.42 2.13
C HIS A 120 0.59 -12.24 3.33
N GLN A 121 1.16 -12.16 4.52
CA GLN A 121 0.41 -11.83 5.73
C GLN A 121 -0.24 -10.44 5.59
N PRO A 122 -1.50 -10.26 6.05
CA PRO A 122 -2.15 -8.97 5.98
C PRO A 122 -1.40 -7.95 6.85
N VAL A 123 -1.02 -6.82 6.26
CA VAL A 123 -0.47 -5.66 6.95
C VAL A 123 -1.57 -4.65 7.25
N LYS A 124 -1.42 -3.86 8.33
CA LYS A 124 -2.37 -2.77 8.61
C LYS A 124 -2.42 -1.82 7.42
N SER A 125 -3.62 -1.30 7.16
CA SER A 125 -3.82 -0.26 6.17
C SER A 125 -3.00 0.97 6.51
N LEU A 126 -2.12 1.40 5.60
CA LEU A 126 -1.37 2.65 5.77
C LEU A 126 -2.31 3.86 5.80
N ALA A 127 -3.36 3.85 4.98
CA ALA A 127 -4.45 4.81 5.08
C ALA A 127 -5.18 4.63 6.42
N GLY A 128 -5.19 5.68 7.23
CA GLY A 128 -5.73 5.68 8.60
C GLY A 128 -4.72 5.24 9.68
N THR A 129 -3.51 4.81 9.31
CA THR A 129 -2.42 4.49 10.25
C THR A 129 -1.33 5.55 10.22
N LEU A 130 -0.93 6.00 9.03
CA LEU A 130 0.09 7.04 8.85
C LEU A 130 -0.55 8.39 8.51
N THR A 131 0.06 9.46 8.99
CA THR A 131 -0.21 10.82 8.50
C THR A 131 0.31 11.00 7.06
N PRO A 132 -0.18 12.01 6.32
CA PRO A 132 0.34 12.32 4.98
C PRO A 132 1.84 12.58 4.93
N LEU A 133 2.41 13.22 5.97
CA LEU A 133 3.84 13.48 6.03
C LEU A 133 4.63 12.20 6.29
N GLU A 134 4.22 11.37 7.25
CA GLU A 134 4.89 10.07 7.52
C GLU A 134 4.85 9.14 6.31
N PHE A 135 3.72 9.10 5.60
CA PHE A 135 3.63 8.34 4.36
C PHE A 135 4.60 8.86 3.29
N THR A 136 4.76 10.18 3.19
CA THR A 136 5.71 10.83 2.27
C THR A 136 7.16 10.53 2.65
N ASP A 137 7.49 10.60 3.94
CA ASP A 137 8.80 10.27 4.49
C ASP A 137 9.17 8.82 4.20
N LEU A 138 8.23 7.88 4.40
CA LEU A 138 8.37 6.46 4.06
C LEU A 138 8.66 6.26 2.56
N ILE A 139 7.91 6.91 1.67
CA ILE A 139 8.19 6.87 0.23
C ILE A 139 9.61 7.39 -0.06
N GLY A 140 10.02 8.50 0.57
CA GLY A 140 11.35 9.05 0.40
C GLY A 140 12.48 8.11 0.82
N PHE A 141 12.26 7.29 1.87
CA PHE A 141 13.19 6.21 2.23
C PHE A 141 13.26 5.12 1.16
N LEU A 142 12.10 4.65 0.66
CA LEU A 142 12.04 3.62 -0.37
C LEU A 142 12.72 4.08 -1.69
N GLU A 143 12.61 5.36 -2.03
CA GLU A 143 13.29 5.98 -3.19
C GLU A 143 14.83 6.00 -3.04
N ARG A 144 15.36 5.79 -1.83
CA ARG A 144 16.80 5.67 -1.57
C ARG A 144 17.33 4.24 -1.57
N LEU A 145 16.45 3.24 -1.60
CA LEU A 145 16.84 1.82 -1.66
C LEU A 145 17.37 1.44 -3.04
N LYS A 146 18.57 1.91 -3.37
CA LYS A 146 19.33 1.49 -4.55
C LYS A 146 20.07 0.19 -4.24
N GLN A 147 20.33 -0.65 -5.25
CA GLN A 147 21.15 -1.84 -5.00
C GLN A 147 22.55 -1.41 -4.57
N PRO A 148 23.17 -2.09 -3.59
CA PRO A 148 24.59 -1.92 -3.35
C PRO A 148 25.35 -2.32 -4.62
N ALA A 149 26.42 -1.58 -4.94
CA ALA A 149 27.16 -1.77 -6.20
C ALA A 149 27.72 -3.18 -6.39
N ALA A 150 27.97 -3.90 -5.29
CA ALA A 150 28.53 -5.25 -5.29
C ALA A 150 27.57 -6.31 -5.88
N GLU A 151 26.25 -6.18 -5.70
CA GLU A 151 25.26 -7.18 -6.14
C GLU A 151 24.76 -6.96 -7.57
N ARG A 152 24.92 -5.74 -8.12
CA ARG A 152 24.58 -5.45 -9.52
C ARG A 152 25.45 -6.24 -10.50
N ASN A 153 26.71 -6.49 -10.15
CA ASN A 153 27.65 -7.18 -11.03
C ASN A 153 27.42 -8.70 -11.05
N THR A 154 27.09 -9.31 -9.92
CA THR A 154 26.83 -10.76 -9.83
C THR A 154 25.53 -11.17 -10.50
N ARG A 155 24.48 -10.34 -10.46
CA ARG A 155 23.21 -10.60 -11.17
C ARG A 155 23.33 -10.46 -12.70
N ARG A 156 24.20 -9.57 -13.17
CA ARG A 156 24.44 -9.35 -14.61
C ARG A 156 25.24 -10.48 -15.24
N THR A 157 26.15 -11.11 -14.49
CA THR A 157 26.89 -12.30 -14.94
C THR A 157 26.06 -13.58 -14.92
N ALA A 158 25.03 -13.67 -14.07
CA ALA A 158 24.16 -14.85 -13.99
C ALA A 158 23.02 -14.89 -15.03
N SER A 159 22.87 -13.85 -15.87
CA SER A 159 21.72 -13.70 -16.79
C SER A 159 22.06 -13.92 -18.27
N VAL A 160 23.21 -14.53 -18.61
CA VAL A 160 23.52 -14.96 -19.98
C VAL A 160 23.28 -16.47 -20.09
N PRO A 161 22.21 -16.96 -20.76
CA PRO A 161 22.18 -18.33 -21.22
C PRO A 161 23.14 -18.42 -22.40
N GLY A 162 24.24 -19.16 -22.23
CA GLY A 162 25.16 -19.50 -23.32
C GLY A 162 24.39 -20.24 -24.41
N ASN A 163 24.39 -19.68 -25.61
CA ASN A 163 23.91 -20.35 -26.80
C ASN A 163 25.13 -20.93 -27.52
N ASP A 164 25.64 -22.07 -27.03
CA ASP A 164 26.67 -22.85 -27.72
C ASP A 164 25.98 -24.02 -28.45
N GLN A 165 25.44 -23.71 -29.63
CA GLN A 165 25.34 -24.71 -30.69
C GLN A 165 26.54 -24.51 -31.61
N GLU A 166 27.58 -25.34 -31.48
CA GLU A 166 28.33 -25.75 -32.64
C GLU A 166 28.83 -27.20 -32.54
N SER A 167 28.52 -27.92 -33.60
CA SER A 167 28.56 -29.37 -33.74
C SER A 167 29.95 -29.99 -33.73
N VAL A 168 30.02 -31.13 -33.06
CA VAL A 168 30.65 -32.38 -33.49
C VAL A 168 31.22 -32.38 -34.92
N ARG A 169 32.53 -32.63 -35.04
CA ARG A 169 33.20 -33.69 -35.87
C ARG A 169 34.57 -33.20 -36.34
N ASN A 170 35.66 -33.69 -35.74
CA ASN A 170 36.81 -34.19 -36.50
C ASN A 170 37.84 -34.88 -35.58
N ARG A 171 37.91 -36.21 -35.60
CA ARG A 171 39.11 -36.97 -35.21
C ARG A 171 39.21 -38.21 -36.10
N GLN A 172 39.92 -38.06 -37.20
CA GLN A 172 40.61 -39.16 -37.87
C GLN A 172 42.11 -38.95 -37.64
N SER A 173 42.71 -39.91 -36.94
CA SER A 173 44.16 -40.13 -36.91
C SER A 173 44.53 -41.15 -37.99
N PRO A 174 45.77 -41.12 -38.52
CA PRO A 174 46.30 -42.16 -39.41
C PRO A 174 46.55 -43.48 -38.68
#